data_AF-A0A1B2ES53-F1
#
_entry.id   AF-A0A1B2ES53-F1
#
_cell.length_a   1.000
_cell.length_b   1.000
_cell.length_c   1.000
_cell.angle_alpha   90.00
_cell.angle_beta   90.00
_cell.angle_gamma   90.00
#
_symmetry.space_group_name_H-M   'P 1'
#
loop_
_entity.id
_entity.type
_entity.pdbx_description
1 polymer ?
#
loop_
_entity_poly.entity_id
_entity_poly.type
_entity_poly.pdbx_seq_one_letter_code
_entity_poly.pdbx_strand_id
1 'polypeptide(L)' 'MHLTDEAAMPKDFERQVEILASVVGLSITDVERPGVVRFFRLATAMANKVYGVPLADDTFEVPAVFLPGMSGREQT' A
#
# COMPACT_ATOMS: atom_id res chain seq x y z
N MET A 1 14.38 -17.62 -10.23
CA MET A 1 14.38 -16.14 -10.36
C MET A 1 14.18 -15.59 -8.96
N HIS A 2 15.27 -15.23 -8.27
CA HIS A 2 15.19 -14.63 -6.94
C HIS A 2 14.52 -13.26 -7.07
N LEU A 3 13.29 -13.13 -6.57
CA LEU A 3 12.74 -11.83 -6.18
C LEU A 3 13.40 -11.41 -4.86
N THR A 4 14.71 -11.17 -4.89
CA THR A 4 15.39 -10.36 -3.88
C THR A 4 15.35 -8.92 -4.37
N ASP A 5 14.15 -8.38 -4.56
CA ASP A 5 13.96 -6.96 -4.42
C ASP A 5 13.44 -6.80 -3.00
N GLU A 6 14.37 -6.91 -2.04
CA GLU A 6 14.16 -6.41 -0.69
C GLU A 6 13.50 -5.04 -0.87
N ALA A 7 12.28 -4.82 -0.38
CA ALA A 7 11.54 -3.58 -0.60
C ALA A 7 12.41 -2.38 -0.21
N ALA A 8 13.17 -1.89 -1.18
CA ALA A 8 14.32 -1.08 -0.90
C ALA A 8 13.75 0.27 -0.54
N MET A 9 13.93 0.64 0.73
CA MET A 9 13.44 1.90 1.23
C MET A 9 13.89 3.00 0.26
N PRO A 10 12.96 3.81 -0.26
CA PRO A 10 13.27 4.84 -1.21
C PRO A 10 14.40 5.72 -0.69
N LYS A 11 15.45 5.85 -1.49
CA LYS A 11 16.58 6.71 -1.15
C LYS A 11 16.21 8.19 -1.25
N ASP A 12 15.16 8.50 -2.03
CA ASP A 12 14.63 9.84 -2.26
C ASP A 12 13.10 9.78 -2.28
N PHE A 13 12.50 10.12 -1.13
CA PHE A 13 11.05 10.12 -0.96
C PHE A 13 10.37 11.32 -1.62
N GLU A 14 11.06 12.45 -1.78
CA GLU A 14 10.49 13.65 -2.40
C GLU A 14 10.21 13.38 -3.88
N ARG A 15 11.23 12.88 -4.58
CA ARG A 15 11.11 12.52 -6.00
C ARG A 15 10.06 11.43 -6.23
N GLN A 16 9.94 10.47 -5.32
CA GLN A 16 8.96 9.41 -5.46
C GLN A 16 7.52 9.89 -5.27
N VAL A 17 7.30 10.78 -4.30
CA VAL A 17 5.99 11.43 -4.10
C VAL A 17 5.60 12.21 -5.36
N GLU A 18 6.52 12.94 -5.99
CA GLU A 18 6.25 13.65 -7.24
C GLU A 18 5.86 12.73 -8.40
N ILE A 19 6.63 11.66 -8.60
CA ILE A 19 6.33 10.67 -9.64
C ILE A 19 4.94 10.07 -9.42
N LEU A 20 4.66 9.60 -8.21
CA LEU A 20 3.37 8.96 -7.90
C LEU A 20 2.21 9.92 -8.00
N ALA A 21 2.36 11.16 -7.51
CA ALA A 21 1.35 12.20 -7.63
C ALA A 21 0.97 12.45 -9.10
N SER A 22 1.96 12.52 -10.00
CA SER A 22 1.71 12.69 -11.43
C SER A 22 0.95 11.52 -12.06
N VAL A 23 1.27 10.28 -11.67
CA VAL A 23 0.62 9.07 -12.19
C VAL A 23 -0.86 9.03 -11.83
N VAL A 24 -1.21 9.44 -10.61
CA VAL A 24 -2.61 9.42 -10.14
C VAL A 24 -3.35 10.74 -10.38
N GLY A 25 -2.70 11.72 -11.04
CA GLY A 25 -3.29 13.03 -11.33
C GLY A 25 -3.53 13.90 -10.09
N LEU A 26 -2.77 13.68 -9.01
CA LEU A 26 -2.87 14.46 -7.77
C LEU A 26 -1.91 15.66 -7.83
N SER A 27 -2.45 16.87 -7.63
CA SER A 27 -1.63 18.06 -7.42
C SER A 27 -1.31 18.19 -5.94
N ILE A 28 -0.02 18.28 -5.60
CA ILE A 28 0.47 18.51 -4.23
C ILE A 28 1.10 19.91 -4.20
N THR A 29 0.53 20.79 -3.39
CA THR A 29 1.06 22.14 -3.23
C THR A 29 2.33 22.15 -2.39
N ASP A 30 3.12 23.22 -2.49
CA ASP A 30 4.36 23.35 -1.70
C ASP A 30 4.11 23.41 -0.19
N VAL A 31 2.92 23.83 0.23
CA VAL A 31 2.51 23.85 1.64
C VAL A 31 2.22 22.43 2.15
N GLU A 32 1.61 21.58 1.32
CA GLU A 32 1.25 20.20 1.68
C GLU A 32 2.44 19.24 1.58
N ARG A 33 3.37 19.51 0.65
CA ARG A 33 4.49 18.64 0.28
C ARG A 33 5.28 18.11 1.48
N PRO A 34 5.70 18.91 2.48
CA PRO A 34 6.44 18.39 3.64
C PRO A 34 5.63 17.36 4.44
N GLY A 35 4.31 17.59 4.58
CA GLY A 35 3.39 16.68 5.26
C GLY A 35 3.23 15.37 4.51
N VAL A 36 3.00 15.44 3.19
CA VAL A 36 2.85 14.26 2.34
C VAL A 36 4.12 13.41 2.35
N VAL A 37 5.29 14.01 2.19
CA VAL A 37 6.58 13.28 2.21
C VAL A 37 6.80 12.61 3.56
N ARG A 38 6.49 13.29 4.68
CA ARG A 38 6.61 12.70 6.02
C ARG A 38 5.68 11.51 6.21
N PHE A 39 4.43 11.62 5.78
CA PHE A 39 3.45 10.54 5.84
C PHE A 39 3.88 9.36 4.97
N PHE A 40 4.29 9.63 3.74
CA PHE A 40 4.70 8.61 2.78
C PHE A 40 5.90 7.80 3.32
N ARG A 41 6.89 8.47 3.92
CA ARG A 41 8.02 7.80 4.60
C ARG A 41 7.56 6.87 5.73
N LEU A 42 6.59 7.30 6.54
CA LEU A 42 6.03 6.47 7.62
C LEU A 42 5.29 5.25 7.05
N ALA A 43 4.46 5.46 6.02
CA ALA A 43 3.72 4.40 5.36
C ALA A 43 4.66 3.33 4.78
N THR A 44 5.74 3.75 4.11
CA THR A 44 6.76 2.82 3.59
C THR A 44 7.44 2.03 4.70
N ALA A 45 7.79 2.66 5.82
CA ALA A 45 8.38 1.96 6.96
C ALA A 45 7.42 0.89 7.54
N MET A 46 6.12 1.18 7.58
CA MET A 46 5.11 0.21 8.03
C MET A 46 4.90 -0.91 7.01
N ALA A 47 4.84 -0.58 5.71
CA ALA A 47 4.75 -1.57 4.64
C ALA A 47 5.93 -2.56 4.70
N ASN A 48 7.15 -2.07 4.90
CA ASN A 48 8.33 -2.93 5.02
C ASN A 48 8.26 -3.90 6.20
N LYS A 49 7.64 -3.50 7.33
CA LYS A 49 7.38 -4.42 8.44
C LYS A 49 6.43 -5.53 8.04
N VAL A 50 5.37 -5.19 7.30
CA VAL A 50 4.37 -6.15 6.81
C VAL A 50 5.00 -7.12 5.80
N TYR A 51 5.77 -6.61 4.83
CA TYR A 51 6.47 -7.44 3.86
C TYR A 51 7.54 -8.35 4.47
N GLY A 52 8.09 -7.97 5.62
CA GLY A 52 9.02 -8.81 6.38
C GLY A 52 8.35 -9.94 7.17
N VAL A 53 7.02 -10.01 7.23
CA VAL A 53 6.31 -11.10 7.92
C VAL A 53 6.37 -12.36 7.06
N PRO A 54 6.85 -13.51 7.59
CA PRO A 54 6.79 -14.76 6.86
C PRO A 54 5.33 -15.19 6.70
N LEU A 55 4.89 -15.31 5.46
CA LEU A 55 3.60 -15.90 5.10
C LEU A 55 3.86 -17.38 4.77
N ALA A 56 3.05 -18.28 5.33
CA ALA A 56 3.15 -19.68 4.95
C ALA A 56 2.52 -19.86 3.55
N ASP A 57 3.20 -20.65 2.70
CA ASP A 57 2.85 -20.78 1.28
C ASP A 57 1.42 -21.30 1.02
N ASP A 58 0.79 -21.86 2.06
CA ASP A 58 -0.55 -22.45 2.05
C ASP A 58 -1.65 -21.56 2.65
N THR A 59 -1.31 -20.40 3.19
CA THR A 59 -2.25 -19.50 3.90
C THR A 59 -2.16 -18.07 3.39
N PHE A 60 -2.30 -17.92 2.07
CA PHE A 60 -2.64 -16.65 1.43
C PHE A 60 -4.16 -16.48 1.28
N GLU A 61 -4.94 -16.97 2.24
CA GLU A 61 -6.37 -16.65 2.28
C GLU A 61 -6.50 -15.14 2.47
N VAL A 62 -6.77 -14.43 1.37
CA VAL A 62 -7.17 -13.03 1.43
C VAL A 62 -8.40 -13.02 2.34
N PRO A 63 -8.38 -12.26 3.45
CA PRO A 63 -9.54 -12.17 4.31
C PRO A 63 -10.75 -11.82 3.44
N ALA A 64 -11.82 -12.59 3.55
CA ALA A 64 -13.00 -12.43 2.70
C ALA A 64 -13.70 -11.09 3.05
N VAL A 65 -13.24 -9.99 2.45
CA VAL A 65 -13.83 -8.66 2.66
C VAL A 65 -15.01 -8.41 1.72
N PHE A 66 -15.14 -9.22 0.66
CA PHE A 66 -16.22 -9.12 -0.31
C PHE A 66 -17.05 -10.41 -0.31
N LEU A 67 -18.30 -10.31 0.14
CA LEU A 67 -19.31 -11.38 0.10
C LEU A 67 -20.43 -10.97 -0.88
N PRO A 68 -20.25 -11.17 -2.19
CA PRO A 68 -21.33 -10.94 -3.15
C PRO A 68 -22.41 -12.00 -2.95
N GLY A 69 -23.64 -11.60 -2.62
CA GLY A 69 -24.77 -12.52 -2.54
C GLY A 69 -25.23 -12.95 -1.15
N MET A 70 -25.07 -12.13 -0.11
CA MET A 70 -26.08 -12.13 0.97
C MET A 70 -27.41 -11.56 0.42
N SER A 71 -27.98 -12.25 -0.56
CA SER A 71 -29.37 -12.12 -0.94
C SER A 71 -30.14 -12.45 0.33
N GLY A 72 -30.80 -11.46 0.92
CA GLY A 72 -31.69 -11.69 2.04
C GLY A 72 -32.61 -12.85 1.66
N ARG A 73 -32.59 -13.93 2.46
CA ARG A 73 -33.66 -14.92 2.43
C ARG A 73 -34.94 -14.15 2.71
N GLU A 74 -35.76 -13.91 1.69
CA GLU A 74 -37.19 -13.67 1.88
C GLU A 74 -37.73 -14.93 2.57
N GLN A 75 -37.96 -14.82 3.87
CA GLN A 75 -38.68 -15.84 4.63
C GLN A 75 -40.14 -15.76 4.18
N THR A 76 -40.59 -16.79 3.47
CA THR A 76 -42.01 -17.03 3.19
C THR A 76 -42.68 -17.65 4.41
#